data_AF-A0A848Y2Q2-F1
#
_entry.id   AF-A0A848Y2Q2-F1
#
_cell.length_a   1.000
_cell.length_b   1.000
_cell.length_c   1.000
_cell.angle_alpha   90.00
_cell.angle_beta   90.00
_cell.angle_gamma   90.00
#
_symmetry.space_group_name_H-M   'P 1'
#
loop_
_entity.id
_entity.type
_entity.pdbx_description
1 polymer ?
#
loop_
_entity_poly.entity_id
_entity_poly.type
_entity_poly.pdbx_seq_one_letter_code
_entity_poly.pdbx_strand_id
1 'polypeptide(L)'
;MKTQYQSVMDPDQNSLRRIPPAQRFQIMVYLSMMWTAIFCFSASAWAWYGELVVGHIAVALGVMITGMTFHNASRSREAQE
;
A
#
# COMPACT_ATOMS: atom_id res chain seq x y z
N MET A 1 5.06 -33.06 -15.12
CA MET A 1 5.24 -31.62 -14.83
C MET A 1 5.45 -31.45 -13.33
N LYS A 2 6.54 -30.82 -12.88
CA LYS A 2 6.66 -30.41 -11.47
C LYS A 2 5.84 -29.14 -11.26
N THR A 3 5.01 -29.11 -10.23
CA THR A 3 4.23 -27.91 -9.89
C THR A 3 5.11 -26.93 -9.10
N GLN A 4 4.88 -25.63 -9.26
CA GLN A 4 5.63 -24.62 -8.49
C GLN A 4 5.47 -24.82 -6.97
N TYR A 5 4.29 -25.28 -6.54
CA TYR A 5 4.00 -25.66 -5.17
C TYR A 5 4.93 -26.76 -4.66
N GLN A 6 5.08 -27.86 -5.41
CA GLN A 6 6.00 -28.95 -5.06
C GLN A 6 7.44 -28.48 -4.99
N SER A 7 7.87 -27.54 -5.83
CA SER A 7 9.25 -27.03 -5.77
C SER A 7 9.60 -26.32 -4.46
N VAL A 8 8.60 -25.78 -3.75
CA VAL A 8 8.78 -25.01 -2.51
C VAL A 8 8.43 -25.85 -1.28
N MET A 9 7.32 -26.59 -1.32
CA MET A 9 6.76 -27.29 -0.17
C MET A 9 7.24 -28.73 -0.01
N ASP A 10 7.77 -29.36 -1.08
CA ASP A 10 8.25 -30.73 -1.02
C ASP A 10 9.64 -30.78 -0.33
N PRO A 11 9.78 -31.44 0.84
CA PRO A 11 11.05 -31.50 1.57
C PRO A 11 12.15 -32.23 0.78
N ASP A 12 11.78 -33.10 -0.17
CA ASP A 12 12.70 -33.87 -1.02
C ASP A 12 13.09 -33.14 -2.30
N GLN A 13 12.49 -31.98 -2.60
CA GLN A 13 12.77 -31.21 -3.81
C GLN A 13 13.11 -29.74 -3.56
N ASN A 14 12.72 -29.20 -2.40
CA ASN A 14 13.03 -27.85 -1.96
C ASN A 14 14.55 -27.59 -1.96
N SER A 15 14.98 -26.41 -2.40
CA SER A 15 16.37 -25.94 -2.33
C SER A 15 16.95 -25.96 -0.91
N LEU A 16 16.11 -25.88 0.13
CA LEU A 16 16.52 -25.99 1.53
C LEU A 16 16.83 -27.43 1.98
N ARG A 17 16.70 -28.44 1.10
CA ARG A 17 16.92 -29.87 1.42
C ARG A 17 18.34 -30.19 1.92
N ARG A 18 19.33 -29.33 1.72
CA ARG A 18 20.70 -29.57 2.24
C ARG A 18 20.86 -29.27 3.74
N ILE A 19 19.89 -28.58 4.33
CA ILE A 19 19.96 -28.06 5.72
C ILE A 19 19.33 -29.09 6.69
N PRO A 20 19.68 -29.16 7.99
CA PRO A 20 18.96 -30.00 8.95
C PRO A 20 17.44 -29.71 9.01
N PRO A 21 16.57 -30.73 9.21
CA PRO A 21 15.12 -30.59 9.06
C PRO A 21 14.49 -29.54 9.99
N ALA A 22 14.97 -29.43 11.24
CA ALA A 22 14.48 -28.42 12.18
C ALA A 22 14.71 -26.98 11.67
N GLN A 23 15.87 -26.73 11.06
CA GLN A 23 16.24 -25.41 10.55
C GLN A 23 15.50 -25.08 9.24
N ARG A 24 15.18 -26.10 8.41
CA ARG A 24 14.29 -25.92 7.25
C ARG A 24 12.92 -25.41 7.68
N PHE A 25 12.34 -26.06 8.69
CA PHE A 25 11.04 -25.67 9.23
C PHE A 25 11.08 -24.24 9.77
N GLN A 26 12.10 -23.89 10.55
CA GLN A 26 12.27 -22.53 11.07
C GLN A 26 12.32 -21.50 9.93
N ILE A 27 13.11 -21.71 8.89
CA ILE A 27 13.21 -20.78 7.74
C ILE A 27 11.84 -20.60 7.06
N MET A 28 11.11 -21.69 6.82
CA MET A 28 9.78 -21.65 6.21
C MET A 28 8.77 -20.89 7.09
N VAL A 29 8.82 -21.08 8.41
CA VAL A 29 7.96 -20.37 9.38
C VAL A 29 8.32 -18.88 9.44
N TYR A 30 9.61 -18.53 9.51
CA TYR A 30 10.05 -17.14 9.50
C TYR A 30 9.61 -16.42 8.22
N LEU A 31 9.74 -17.07 7.07
CA LEU A 31 9.31 -16.51 5.79
C LEU A 31 7.78 -16.27 5.79
N SER A 32 7.00 -17.22 6.32
CA SER A 32 5.55 -17.06 6.48
C SER A 32 5.21 -15.86 7.36
N MET A 33 5.81 -15.78 8.55
CA MET A 33 5.56 -14.70 9.52
C MET A 33 5.96 -13.33 8.99
N MET A 34 7.09 -13.23 8.27
CA MET A 34 7.53 -11.99 7.63
C MET A 34 6.49 -11.48 6.64
N TRP A 35 6.00 -12.35 5.75
CA TRP A 35 4.99 -11.96 4.77
C TRP A 35 3.64 -11.64 5.39
N THR A 36 3.20 -12.40 6.40
CA THR A 36 2.00 -12.06 7.18
C THR A 36 2.12 -10.69 7.83
N ALA A 37 3.27 -10.36 8.42
CA ALA A 37 3.50 -9.07 9.04
C ALA A 37 3.46 -7.92 8.02
N ILE A 38 4.12 -8.09 6.87
CA ILE A 38 4.08 -7.12 5.77
C ILE A 38 2.64 -6.88 5.32
N PHE A 39 1.88 -7.94 5.06
CA PHE A 39 0.48 -7.80 4.62
C PHE A 39 -0.41 -7.15 5.68
N CYS A 40 -0.25 -7.51 6.96
CA CYS A 40 -1.01 -6.91 8.05
C CYS A 40 -0.69 -5.41 8.17
N PHE A 41 0.60 -5.04 8.09
CA PHE A 41 1.02 -3.64 8.15
C PHE A 41 0.55 -2.84 6.93
N SER A 42 0.66 -3.40 5.72
CA SER A 42 0.17 -2.78 4.50
C SER A 42 -1.37 -2.61 4.50
N ALA A 43 -2.11 -3.60 5.00
CA ALA A 43 -3.56 -3.50 5.14
C ALA A 43 -3.95 -2.42 6.18
N SER A 44 -3.21 -2.32 7.28
CA SER A 44 -3.40 -1.27 8.28
C SER A 44 -3.08 0.12 7.74
N ALA A 45 -1.99 0.26 6.97
CA ALA A 45 -1.63 1.51 6.29
C ALA A 45 -2.69 1.95 5.28
N TRP A 46 -3.44 1.01 4.69
CA TRP A 46 -4.56 1.32 3.80
C TRP A 46 -5.66 2.12 4.49
N ALA A 47 -5.89 1.89 5.79
CA ALA A 47 -6.87 2.64 6.56
C ALA A 47 -6.50 4.13 6.68
N TRP A 48 -5.21 4.45 6.78
CA TRP A 48 -4.72 5.84 6.79
C TRP A 48 -4.50 6.43 5.40
N TYR A 49 -4.28 5.58 4.40
CA TYR A 49 -4.13 6.00 3.01
C TYR A 49 -5.39 6.72 2.49
N GLY A 50 -6.57 6.23 2.84
CA GLY A 50 -7.83 6.90 2.53
C GLY A 50 -7.90 8.32 3.10
N GLU A 51 -7.57 8.48 4.39
CA GLU A 51 -7.57 9.78 5.07
C GLU A 51 -6.58 10.78 4.43
N LEU A 52 -5.38 10.30 4.07
CA LEU A 52 -4.37 11.11 3.37
C LEU A 52 -4.86 11.61 2.00
N VAL A 53 -5.52 10.74 1.22
CA VAL A 53 -6.07 11.11 -0.09
C VAL A 53 -7.23 12.11 0.06
N VAL A 54 -8.14 11.87 1.00
CA VAL A 54 -9.26 12.78 1.29
C VAL A 54 -8.74 14.15 1.71
N GLY A 55 -7.72 14.20 2.57
CA GLY A 55 -7.07 15.45 2.98
C GLY A 55 -6.49 16.24 1.80
N HIS A 56 -5.79 15.57 0.87
CA HIS A 56 -5.26 16.22 -0.33
C HIS A 56 -6.36 16.76 -1.24
N ILE A 57 -7.46 16.02 -1.44
CA ILE A 57 -8.61 16.49 -2.24
C ILE A 57 -9.29 17.69 -1.57
N ALA A 58 -9.45 17.68 -0.25
CA ALA A 58 -10.01 18.80 0.49
C ALA A 58 -9.16 20.08 0.34
N VAL A 59 -7.83 19.97 0.43
CA VAL A 59 -6.92 21.09 0.18
C VAL A 59 -7.04 21.61 -1.25
N ALA A 60 -7.04 20.73 -2.25
CA ALA A 60 -7.19 21.13 -3.66
C ALA A 60 -8.52 21.86 -3.92
N LEU A 61 -9.62 21.38 -3.33
CA LEU A 61 -10.92 22.04 -3.39
C LEU A 61 -10.90 23.41 -2.70
N GLY A 62 -10.28 23.52 -1.52
CA GLY A 62 -10.14 24.79 -0.80
C GLY A 62 -9.40 25.85 -1.63
N VAL A 63 -8.31 25.45 -2.29
CA VAL A 63 -7.55 26.33 -3.20
C VAL A 63 -8.41 26.75 -4.40
N MET A 64 -9.13 25.81 -5.03
CA MET A 64 -10.03 26.13 -6.15
C MET A 64 -11.14 27.10 -5.76
N ILE A 65 -11.84 26.85 -4.65
CA ILE A 65 -12.93 27.71 -4.18
C ILE A 65 -12.41 29.12 -3.88
N THR A 66 -11.23 29.22 -3.25
CA THR A 66 -10.57 30.49 -2.97
C THR A 66 -10.24 31.24 -4.27
N GLY A 67 -9.67 30.54 -5.26
CA GLY A 67 -9.41 31.10 -6.58
C GLY A 67 -10.67 31.59 -7.30
N MET A 68 -11.75 30.79 -7.29
CA MET A 68 -13.05 31.17 -7.88
C MET A 68 -13.66 32.39 -7.17
N THR A 69 -13.51 32.48 -5.86
CA THR A 69 -14.02 33.60 -5.07
C THR A 69 -13.33 34.90 -5.47
N PHE A 70 -11.99 34.89 -5.58
CA PHE A 70 -11.23 36.07 -6.03
C PHE A 70 -11.51 36.41 -7.50
N HIS A 71 -11.62 35.42 -8.37
CA HIS A 71 -11.95 35.63 -9.78
C HIS A 71 -13.35 36.25 -9.98
N ASN A 72 -14.35 35.79 -9.25
CA ASN A 72 -15.69 36.36 -9.31
C ASN A 72 -15.73 37.79 -8.71
N ALA A 73 -14.95 38.06 -7.66
CA ALA A 73 -14.84 39.38 -7.08
C ALA A 73 -14.15 40.38 -8.03
N SER A 74 -13.11 39.96 -8.77
CA SER A 74 -12.46 40.83 -9.76
C SER A 74 -13.37 41.15 -10.94
N ARG A 75 -14.13 40.16 -11.44
CA ARG A 75 -15.05 40.32 -12.57
C ARG A 75 -16.25 41.22 -12.25
N SER A 76 -16.69 41.23 -11.00
CA SER A 76 -17.76 42.12 -10.53
C SER A 76 -17.33 43.59 -10.48
N ARG A 77 -16.04 43.86 -10.28
CA ARG A 77 -15.45 45.21 -10.30
C ARG A 77 -15.38 45.80 -11.71
N GLU A 78 -14.98 45.01 -12.70
CA GLU A 78 -14.94 45.43 -14.12
C GLU A 78 -16.31 45.76 -14.71
N ALA A 79 -17.41 45.22 -14.16
CA ALA A 79 -18.76 45.52 -14.63
C ALA A 79 -19.36 46.81 -14.02
N GLN A 80 -18.67 47.44 -13.05
CA GLN A 80 -19.10 48.69 -12.40
C GLN A 80 -18.31 49.93 -12.84
N GLU A 81 -17.22 49.78 -13.59
CA GLU A 81 -16.54 50.86 -14.33
C GLU A 81 -17.08 50.98 -15.76
#